data_AF-A0A9W8NQC2-F1
#
_entry.id   AF-A0A9W8NQC2-F1
#
_cell.length_a   1.000
_cell.length_b   1.000
_cell.length_c   1.000
_cell.angle_alpha   90.00
_cell.angle_beta   90.00
_cell.angle_gamma   90.00
#
_symmetry.space_group_name_H-M   'P 1'
#
loop_
_entity.id
_entity.type
_entity.pdbx_description
1 polymer ?
#
loop_
_entity_poly.entity_id
_entity_poly.type
_entity_poly.pdbx_seq_one_letter_code
_entity_poly.pdbx_strand_id
1 'polypeptide(L)'
;NITDGQVIAPGAEFLKAWVMRNGGSRPWPEGTELVFVAGESFAKDNSGVQPQLVGAVQPNEQIDLWTGELKAPEIPGRYVAYYRLRDGEGNLFGHSIWLE
;
A
#
# COMPACT_ATOMS: atom_id res chain seq x y z
N ASN A 1 -12.11 4.89 1.40
CA ASN A 1 -11.47 4.27 0.22
C ASN A 1 -11.43 5.27 -0.91
N ILE A 2 -10.23 5.63 -1.35
CA ILE A 2 -10.05 6.40 -2.59
C ILE A 2 -10.38 5.46 -3.75
N THR A 3 -11.34 5.84 -4.60
CA THR A 3 -11.68 5.07 -5.80
C THR A 3 -10.65 5.32 -6.88
N ASP A 4 -10.40 4.33 -7.73
CA ASP A 4 -9.47 4.50 -8.85
C ASP A 4 -9.94 5.65 -9.76
N GLY A 5 -9.03 6.57 -10.10
CA GLY A 5 -9.34 7.77 -10.88
C GLY A 5 -9.94 8.93 -10.08
N GLN A 6 -9.94 8.86 -8.74
CA GLN A 6 -10.31 10.01 -7.91
C GLN A 6 -9.25 11.10 -8.03
N VAL A 7 -9.67 12.29 -8.44
CA VAL A 7 -8.78 13.46 -8.52
C VAL A 7 -8.45 13.94 -7.11
N ILE A 8 -7.16 13.98 -6.78
CA ILE A 8 -6.62 14.54 -5.55
C ILE A 8 -5.98 15.88 -5.89
N ALA A 9 -6.25 16.91 -5.07
CA ALA A 9 -5.68 18.23 -5.29
C ALA A 9 -4.13 18.19 -5.13
N PRO A 10 -3.37 18.95 -5.93
CA PRO A 10 -1.92 19.01 -5.77
C PRO A 10 -1.51 19.37 -4.35
N GLY A 11 -0.49 18.69 -3.83
CA GLY A 11 0.02 18.91 -2.47
C GLY A 11 -0.89 18.42 -1.34
N ALA A 12 -2.10 17.92 -1.62
CA ALA A 12 -3.00 17.43 -0.59
C ALA A 12 -2.49 16.12 0.04
N GLU A 13 -2.74 15.97 1.34
CA GLU A 13 -2.47 14.74 2.05
C GLU A 13 -3.63 13.76 1.92
N PHE A 14 -3.31 12.47 1.79
CA PHE A 14 -4.31 11.42 1.62
C PHE A 14 -3.79 10.07 2.10
N LEU A 15 -4.69 9.10 2.23
CA LEU A 15 -4.34 7.69 2.42
C LEU A 15 -5.15 6.83 1.45
N LYS A 16 -4.53 5.78 0.91
CA LYS A 16 -5.26 4.76 0.16
C LYS A 16 -5.45 3.56 1.08
N ALA A 17 -6.66 3.02 1.05
CA ALA A 17 -7.00 1.79 1.72
C ALA A 17 -7.59 0.80 0.71
N TRP A 18 -7.24 -0.47 0.89
CA TRP A 18 -7.74 -1.61 0.12
C TRP A 18 -8.22 -2.68 1.08
N VAL A 19 -9.25 -3.40 0.66
CA VAL A 19 -9.68 -4.58 1.39
C VAL A 19 -9.02 -5.81 0.77
N MET A 20 -8.30 -6.59 1.56
CA MET A 20 -7.60 -7.79 1.10
C MET A 20 -8.02 -9.01 1.93
N ARG A 21 -8.12 -10.16 1.27
CA ARG A 21 -8.38 -11.45 1.92
C ARG A 21 -7.16 -12.36 1.77
N ASN A 22 -6.78 -13.07 2.83
CA ASN A 22 -5.82 -14.16 2.70
C ASN A 22 -6.47 -15.35 1.99
N GLY A 23 -6.26 -15.47 0.68
CA GLY A 23 -6.73 -16.60 -0.13
C GLY A 23 -5.85 -17.86 -0.06
N GLY A 24 -4.79 -17.85 0.75
CA GLY A 24 -3.89 -18.99 0.94
C GLY A 24 -4.40 -20.00 1.97
N SER A 25 -3.71 -21.13 2.08
CA SER A 25 -4.01 -22.19 3.06
C SER A 25 -3.26 -22.04 4.38
N ARG A 26 -2.38 -21.03 4.50
CA ARG A 26 -1.56 -20.75 5.68
C ARG A 26 -1.74 -19.29 6.11
N PRO A 27 -1.56 -18.97 7.40
CA PRO A 27 -1.53 -17.59 7.83
C PRO A 27 -0.38 -16.85 7.16
N TRP A 28 -0.55 -15.55 6.92
CA TRP A 28 0.58 -14.70 6.55
C TRP A 28 1.62 -14.67 7.68
N PRO A 29 2.92 -14.52 7.37
CA PRO A 29 3.96 -14.39 8.39
C PRO A 29 3.70 -13.22 9.35
N GLU A 30 4.12 -13.34 10.61
CA GLU A 30 3.91 -12.29 11.63
C GLU A 30 4.61 -10.97 11.27
N GLY A 31 5.75 -11.03 10.58
CA GLY A 31 6.47 -9.87 10.06
C GLY A 31 5.94 -9.33 8.73
N THR A 32 4.68 -9.59 8.36
CA THR A 32 4.14 -9.10 7.09
C THR A 32 3.98 -7.59 7.11
N GLU A 33 4.48 -6.94 6.07
CA GLU A 33 4.37 -5.50 5.85
C GLU A 33 3.83 -5.20 4.45
N LEU A 34 3.11 -4.08 4.31
CA LEU A 34 2.80 -3.48 3.02
C LEU A 34 3.93 -2.53 2.63
N VAL A 35 4.51 -2.74 1.45
CA VAL A 35 5.65 -1.95 0.95
C VAL A 35 5.38 -1.35 -0.42
N PHE A 36 5.86 -0.12 -0.63
CA PHE A 36 5.97 0.47 -1.96
C PHE A 36 7.05 -0.26 -2.76
N VAL A 37 6.76 -0.57 -4.02
CA VAL A 37 7.69 -1.34 -4.88
C VAL A 37 8.05 -0.65 -6.20
N ALA A 38 7.18 0.21 -6.74
CA ALA A 38 7.42 0.87 -8.03
C ALA A 38 6.46 2.04 -8.26
N GLY A 39 6.82 2.91 -9.21
CA GLY A 39 5.99 4.05 -9.63
C GLY A 39 6.42 5.35 -8.97
N GLU A 40 5.46 6.25 -8.77
CA GLU A 40 5.69 7.53 -8.11
C GLU A 40 5.73 7.36 -6.59
N SER A 41 6.68 8.01 -5.93
CA SER A 41 6.73 8.03 -4.48
C SER A 41 5.89 9.18 -3.95
N PHE A 42 4.82 8.87 -3.22
CA PHE A 42 3.97 9.85 -2.56
C PHE A 42 4.39 10.13 -1.11
N ALA A 43 5.69 9.98 -0.80
CA ALA A 43 6.23 10.24 0.52
C ALA A 43 6.04 11.72 0.93
N LYS A 44 5.69 11.97 2.20
CA LYS A 44 5.52 13.33 2.73
C LYS A 44 6.83 14.10 2.83
N ASP A 45 7.95 13.40 2.98
CA ASP A 45 9.29 13.95 3.14
C ASP A 45 10.36 13.10 2.44
N ASN A 46 11.62 13.47 2.60
CA ASN A 46 12.76 12.80 1.99
C ASN A 46 13.08 11.41 2.61
N SER A 47 12.29 10.92 3.56
CA SER A 47 12.50 9.60 4.17
C SER A 47 11.95 8.44 3.34
N GLY A 48 11.18 8.73 2.29
CA GLY A 48 10.52 7.74 1.45
C GLY A 48 9.21 7.21 2.06
N VAL A 49 8.51 6.35 1.31
CA VAL A 49 7.26 5.73 1.79
C VAL A 49 7.61 4.64 2.80
N GLN A 50 7.15 4.82 4.03
CA GLN A 50 7.42 3.87 5.11
C GLN A 50 6.58 2.60 4.96
N PRO A 51 7.16 1.40 5.15
CA PRO A 51 6.39 0.16 5.25
C PRO A 51 5.30 0.26 6.32
N GLN A 52 4.16 -0.38 6.09
CA GLN A 52 3.09 -0.50 7.08
C GLN A 52 3.04 -1.93 7.60
N LEU A 53 3.18 -2.11 8.91
CA LEU A 53 3.05 -3.42 9.54
C LEU A 53 1.60 -3.91 9.40
N VAL A 54 1.44 -5.10 8.83
CA VAL A 54 0.16 -5.78 8.64
C VAL A 54 -0.02 -6.88 9.66
N GLY A 55 1.05 -7.63 9.94
CA GLY A 55 1.00 -8.77 10.85
C GLY A 55 0.46 -10.05 10.20
N ALA A 56 0.25 -11.06 11.04
CA ALA A 56 -0.32 -12.33 10.62
C ALA A 56 -1.81 -12.21 10.31
N VAL A 57 -2.24 -12.77 9.18
CA VAL A 57 -3.66 -12.81 8.75
C VAL A 57 -4.02 -14.26 8.45
N GLN A 58 -5.08 -14.77 9.07
CA GLN A 58 -5.49 -16.18 8.97
C GLN A 58 -6.08 -16.50 7.59
N PRO A 59 -6.05 -17.78 7.15
CA PRO A 59 -6.74 -18.20 5.94
C PRO A 59 -8.21 -17.76 5.91
N ASN A 60 -8.64 -17.19 4.80
CA ASN A 60 -9.96 -16.59 4.56
C ASN A 60 -10.31 -15.33 5.38
N GLU A 61 -9.42 -14.87 6.26
CA GLU A 61 -9.60 -13.60 6.95
C GLU A 61 -9.44 -12.44 5.98
N GLN A 62 -10.27 -11.41 6.18
CA GLN A 62 -10.31 -10.19 5.39
C GLN A 62 -9.91 -9.01 6.27
N ILE A 63 -9.01 -8.18 5.75
CA ILE A 63 -8.46 -7.02 6.47
C ILE A 63 -8.47 -5.78 5.58
N ASP A 64 -8.44 -4.61 6.23
CA ASP A 64 -8.19 -3.32 5.59
C ASP A 64 -6.70 -3.02 5.64
N LEU A 65 -6.08 -2.89 4.47
CA LEU A 65 -4.70 -2.44 4.29
C LEU A 65 -4.70 -0.97 3.93
N TRP A 66 -3.80 -0.17 4.49
CA TRP A 66 -3.61 1.22 4.10
C TRP A 66 -2.13 1.59 3.95
N THR A 67 -1.85 2.63 3.15
CA THR A 67 -0.50 3.12 2.84
C THR A 67 0.16 3.93 3.96
N GLY A 68 -0.60 4.35 4.97
CA GLY A 68 -0.25 5.47 5.84
C GLY A 68 -0.55 6.80 5.15
N GLU A 69 -0.06 7.90 5.74
CA GLU A 69 -0.22 9.25 5.18
C GLU A 69 0.71 9.47 3.98
N LEU A 70 0.12 9.85 2.85
CA LEU A 70 0.78 10.18 1.59
C LEU A 70 0.53 11.64 1.23
N LYS A 71 1.35 12.20 0.35
CA LYS A 71 1.18 13.55 -0.21
C LYS A 71 1.13 13.51 -1.74
N ALA A 72 0.12 14.15 -2.32
CA ALA A 72 -0.01 14.27 -3.78
C ALA A 72 1.09 15.18 -4.34
N PRO A 73 1.63 14.90 -5.54
CA PRO A 73 2.61 15.76 -6.19
C PRO A 73 2.05 17.16 -6.42
N GLU A 74 2.93 18.15 -6.36
CA GLU A 74 2.57 19.56 -6.62
C GLU A 74 2.25 19.81 -8.09
N ILE A 75 2.77 18.96 -8.98
CA ILE A 75 2.55 19.05 -10.43
C ILE A 75 1.32 18.20 -10.77
N PRO A 76 0.27 18.77 -11.40
CA PRO A 76 -0.86 18.00 -11.88
C PRO A 76 -0.44 17.00 -12.96
N GLY A 77 -0.93 15.76 -12.84
CA GLY A 77 -0.59 14.69 -13.76
C GLY A 77 -1.26 13.38 -13.36
N ARG A 78 -1.05 12.35 -14.18
CA ARG A 78 -1.44 10.97 -13.86
C ARG A 78 -0.26 10.29 -13.19
N TYR A 79 -0.44 9.82 -11.98
CA TYR A 79 0.59 9.18 -11.18
C TYR A 79 0.09 7.81 -10.73
N VAL A 80 1.00 6.83 -10.66
CA VAL A 80 0.66 5.49 -10.17
C VAL A 80 1.72 5.04 -9.20
N ALA A 81 1.30 4.48 -8.07
CA ALA A 81 2.19 3.79 -7.14
C ALA A 81 1.74 2.35 -6.94
N TYR A 82 2.70 1.44 -7.01
CA TYR A 82 2.50 0.01 -6.82
C TYR A 82 3.01 -0.43 -5.45
N TYR A 83 2.22 -1.27 -4.79
CA TYR A 83 2.51 -1.83 -3.49
C TYR A 83 2.38 -3.36 -3.53
N ARG A 84 3.13 -4.03 -2.65
CA ARG A 84 3.04 -5.49 -2.42
C ARG A 84 3.20 -5.80 -0.94
N LEU A 85 2.76 -7.00 -0.56
CA LEU A 85 3.09 -7.56 0.75
C LEU A 85 4.52 -8.11 0.74
N ARG A 86 5.23 -7.92 1.85
CA ARG A 86 6.58 -8.42 2.10
C ARG A 86 6.57 -9.18 3.42
N ASP A 87 7.20 -10.35 3.47
CA ASP A 87 7.37 -11.09 4.73
C ASP A 87 8.57 -10.56 5.56
N GLY A 88 8.76 -11.10 6.76
CA GLY A 88 9.85 -10.72 7.66
C GLY A 88 11.25 -11.10 7.16
N GLU A 89 11.36 -11.89 6.10
CA GLU A 89 12.62 -12.24 5.43
C GLU A 89 12.90 -11.34 4.22
N GLY A 90 11.95 -10.48 3.85
CA GLY A 90 12.04 -9.55 2.72
C GLY A 90 11.45 -10.08 1.41
N ASN A 91 10.84 -11.27 1.40
CA ASN A 91 10.25 -11.83 0.19
C ASN A 91 8.89 -11.18 -0.11
N LEU A 92 8.68 -10.80 -1.37
CA LEU A 92 7.40 -10.24 -1.83
C LEU A 92 6.40 -11.35 -2.17
N PHE A 93 5.16 -11.21 -1.72
CA PHE A 93 4.09 -12.17 -2.00
C PHE A 93 2.74 -11.47 -2.27
N GLY A 94 1.72 -12.27 -2.60
CA GLY A 94 0.38 -11.77 -2.93
C GLY A 94 0.31 -11.02 -4.26
N HIS A 95 -0.84 -10.43 -4.54
CA HIS A 95 -1.04 -9.61 -5.74
C HIS A 95 -0.47 -8.21 -5.56
N SER A 96 0.01 -7.62 -6.67
CA SER A 96 0.31 -6.18 -6.69
C SER A 96 -0.99 -5.38 -6.59
N ILE A 97 -1.01 -4.41 -5.70
CA ILE A 97 -2.09 -3.43 -5.56
C ILE A 97 -1.55 -2.05 -5.88
N TRP A 98 -2.39 -1.14 -6.36
CA TRP A 98 -1.94 0.18 -6.78
C TRP A 98 -2.94 1.27 -6.41
N LEU A 99 -2.45 2.50 -6.46
CA LEU A 99 -3.25 3.72 -6.45
C LEU A 99 -2.89 4.55 -7.69
N GLU A 100 -3.91 5.17 -8.26
CA GLU A 100 -3.87 5.98 -9.48
C GLU A 100 -4.80 7.19 -9.32
#